data_AF-A0AAN0M2F1-F1
#
_entry.id   AF-A0AAN0M2F1-F1
#
_cell.length_a   1.000
_cell.length_b   1.000
_cell.length_c   1.000
_cell.angle_alpha   90.00
_cell.angle_beta   90.00
_cell.angle_gamma   90.00
#
_symmetry.space_group_name_H-M   'P 1'
#
loop_
_entity.id
_entity.type
_entity.pdbx_description
1 polymer ?
#
loop_
_entity_poly.entity_id
_entity_poly.type
_entity_poly.pdbx_seq_one_letter_code
_entity_poly.pdbx_strand_id
1 'polypeptide(L)'
;MSYEYRLEFKRKLVHDTLSKMVDISHLEVKPTLGMENPWGYRNKAQIPVREIDGILETGFFKRGSHDLIPIENFHIQDPKIDEAIVTVRDILRKHKSVAYNEDAHTGLIRHVIVRRGQITNDMMIILVTNGREFPQGEVIVQDIVENIDNVVSVVQNINDQKTNTIMGRENNVLHGNDFYTDKLMGKTFSISSQSFYRSIQNKRKSFTKLQLNLRM
;
A
#
# COMPACT_ATOMS: atom_id res chain seq x y z
N MET A 1 19.35 -7.48 -12.99
CA MET A 1 19.58 -8.52 -11.97
C MET A 1 18.46 -9.55 -12.05
N SER A 2 18.77 -10.83 -12.28
CA SER A 2 17.76 -11.90 -12.42
C SER A 2 17.03 -12.20 -11.09
N TYR A 3 15.92 -12.93 -11.14
CA TYR A 3 15.18 -13.30 -9.92
C TYR A 3 15.94 -14.33 -9.07
N GLU A 4 16.60 -15.26 -9.73
CA GLU A 4 17.42 -16.32 -9.14
C GLU A 4 18.58 -15.71 -8.36
N TYR A 5 19.26 -14.73 -8.95
CA TYR A 5 20.33 -14.01 -8.27
C TYR A 5 19.82 -13.24 -7.04
N ARG A 6 18.59 -12.71 -7.08
CA ARG A 6 17.97 -12.07 -5.90
C ARG A 6 17.76 -13.06 -4.75
N LEU A 7 17.41 -14.32 -5.03
CA LEU A 7 17.22 -15.36 -4.01
C LEU A 7 18.56 -15.78 -3.39
N GLU A 8 19.58 -15.98 -4.22
CA GLU A 8 20.93 -16.30 -3.76
C GLU A 8 21.56 -15.16 -2.96
N PHE A 9 21.41 -13.92 -3.43
CA PHE A 9 21.87 -12.74 -2.69
C PHE A 9 21.24 -12.64 -1.31
N LYS A 10 19.93 -12.88 -1.19
CA LYS A 10 19.23 -12.90 0.11
C LYS A 10 19.73 -14.01 1.03
N ARG A 11 19.99 -15.21 0.48
CA ARG A 11 20.53 -16.35 1.24
C ARG A 11 21.92 -16.01 1.78
N LYS A 12 22.78 -15.48 0.92
CA LYS A 12 24.13 -15.03 1.27
C LYS A 12 24.08 -13.93 2.34
N LEU A 13 23.19 -12.95 2.20
CA LEU A 13 23.04 -11.88 3.18
C LEU A 13 22.70 -12.42 4.58
N VAL A 14 21.80 -13.41 4.67
CA VAL A 14 21.46 -14.05 5.95
C VAL A 14 22.67 -14.78 6.54
N HIS A 15 23.35 -15.59 5.74
CA HIS A 15 24.55 -16.32 6.15
C HIS A 15 25.66 -15.37 6.64
N ASP A 16 25.99 -14.36 5.84
CA ASP A 16 27.06 -13.39 6.12
C ASP A 16 26.73 -12.51 7.34
N THR A 17 25.44 -12.25 7.60
CA THR A 17 25.02 -11.50 8.79
C THR A 17 25.12 -12.36 10.05
N LEU A 18 24.65 -13.60 10.00
CA LEU A 18 24.67 -14.51 11.15
C LEU A 18 26.10 -14.91 11.54
N SER A 19 26.94 -15.26 10.57
CA SER A 19 28.35 -15.64 10.79
C SER A 19 29.21 -14.55 11.42
N LYS A 20 28.84 -13.27 11.27
CA LYS A 20 29.50 -12.14 11.95
C LYS A 20 29.11 -12.01 13.42
N MET A 21 27.97 -12.57 13.83
CA MET A 21 27.43 -12.42 15.18
C MET A 21 27.65 -13.67 16.04
N VAL A 22 27.54 -14.86 15.45
CA VAL A 22 27.64 -16.15 16.15
C VAL A 22 28.29 -17.20 15.24
N ASP A 23 28.94 -18.21 15.83
CA ASP A 23 29.47 -19.34 15.08
C ASP A 23 28.32 -20.21 14.55
N ILE A 24 28.13 -20.17 13.24
CA ILE A 24 27.14 -20.95 12.50
C ILE A 24 27.78 -22.01 11.59
N SER A 25 29.06 -22.32 11.77
CA SER A 25 29.80 -23.30 10.93
C SER A 25 29.11 -24.67 10.84
N HIS A 26 28.31 -25.02 11.86
CA HIS A 26 27.53 -26.25 11.95
C HIS A 26 26.07 -26.12 11.44
N LEU A 27 25.63 -24.94 11.00
CA LEU A 27 24.25 -24.67 10.57
C LEU A 27 24.16 -24.45 9.06
N GLU A 28 23.24 -25.16 8.42
CA GLU A 28 22.92 -24.93 7.01
C GLU A 28 21.86 -23.85 6.84
N VAL A 29 22.22 -22.73 6.20
CA VAL A 29 21.24 -21.73 5.74
C VAL A 29 20.59 -22.25 4.46
N LYS A 30 19.32 -22.68 4.56
CA LYS A 30 18.54 -23.20 3.42
C LYS A 30 18.33 -22.14 2.31
N PRO A 31 18.08 -22.55 1.05
CA PRO A 31 17.79 -21.62 -0.03
C PRO A 31 16.60 -20.69 0.25
N THR A 32 16.69 -19.44 -0.20
CA THR A 32 15.60 -18.46 -0.06
C THR A 32 14.36 -18.92 -0.83
N LEU A 33 13.22 -19.02 -0.14
CA LEU A 33 11.96 -19.37 -0.79
C LEU A 33 11.50 -18.26 -1.75
N GLY A 34 11.46 -18.58 -3.04
CA GLY A 34 10.95 -17.71 -4.10
C GLY A 34 9.45 -17.81 -4.34
N MET A 35 8.93 -16.82 -5.08
CA MET A 35 7.58 -16.72 -5.62
C MET A 35 7.61 -17.16 -7.09
N GLU A 36 6.55 -17.81 -7.56
CA GLU A 36 6.46 -18.23 -8.95
C GLU A 36 6.29 -17.04 -9.90
N ASN A 37 5.42 -16.09 -9.54
CA ASN A 37 5.31 -14.80 -10.20
C ASN A 37 5.68 -13.68 -9.22
N PRO A 38 6.88 -13.06 -9.34
CA PRO A 38 7.36 -12.03 -8.41
C PRO A 38 6.81 -10.62 -8.67
N TRP A 39 5.72 -10.50 -9.44
CA TRP A 39 5.05 -9.23 -9.78
C TRP A 39 3.65 -9.16 -9.18
N GLY A 40 3.05 -7.98 -9.11
CA GLY A 40 1.66 -7.76 -8.70
C GLY A 40 1.20 -8.49 -7.44
N TYR A 41 2.06 -8.53 -6.42
CA TYR A 41 1.79 -9.27 -5.18
C TYR A 41 1.32 -8.40 -4.03
N ARG A 42 1.53 -7.09 -4.14
CA ARG A 42 1.25 -6.14 -3.07
C ARG A 42 -0.22 -5.78 -3.07
N ASN A 43 -0.88 -6.08 -1.96
CA ASN A 43 -2.32 -5.83 -1.75
C ASN A 43 -2.64 -4.48 -1.08
N LYS A 44 -1.61 -3.64 -0.88
CA LYS A 44 -1.73 -2.30 -0.30
C LYS A 44 -0.77 -1.33 -0.97
N ALA A 45 -1.30 -0.29 -1.61
CA ALA A 45 -0.53 0.84 -2.08
C ALA A 45 -0.62 2.02 -1.11
N GLN A 46 0.44 2.80 -1.01
CA GLN A 46 0.47 4.08 -0.29
C GLN A 46 1.22 5.06 -1.18
N ILE A 47 0.46 5.94 -1.83
CA ILE A 47 0.95 6.76 -2.93
C ILE A 47 0.89 8.22 -2.52
N PRO A 48 2.04 8.93 -2.45
CA PRO A 48 2.04 10.37 -2.26
C PRO A 48 1.33 11.08 -3.42
N VAL A 49 0.68 12.19 -3.08
CA VAL A 49 0.06 13.10 -4.03
C VAL A 49 0.83 14.41 -3.99
N ARG A 50 1.23 14.91 -5.15
CA ARG A 50 1.91 16.20 -5.31
C ARG A 50 1.34 16.96 -6.49
N GLU A 51 1.56 18.27 -6.49
CA GLU A 51 1.35 19.08 -7.68
C GLU A 51 2.66 19.16 -8.46
N ILE A 52 2.62 18.88 -9.76
CA ILE A 52 3.72 19.05 -10.70
C ILE A 52 3.17 19.87 -11.87
N ASP A 53 3.78 21.03 -12.15
CA ASP A 53 3.36 21.94 -13.21
C ASP A 53 1.85 22.31 -13.15
N GLY A 54 1.32 22.49 -11.94
CA GLY A 54 -0.09 22.83 -11.70
C GLY A 54 -1.06 21.65 -11.80
N ILE A 55 -0.55 20.42 -11.99
CA ILE A 55 -1.34 19.21 -12.13
C ILE A 55 -1.14 18.30 -10.92
N LEU A 56 -2.24 17.84 -10.33
CA LEU A 56 -2.21 16.83 -9.26
C LEU A 56 -1.73 15.49 -9.81
N GLU A 57 -0.62 14.98 -9.30
CA GLU A 57 0.02 13.73 -9.73
C GLU A 57 0.15 12.73 -8.57
N THR A 58 0.14 11.45 -8.94
CA THR A 58 0.41 10.31 -8.05
C THR A 58 1.67 9.59 -8.53
N GLY A 59 2.48 9.10 -7.59
CA GLY A 59 3.71 8.41 -7.97
C GLY A 59 4.62 8.01 -6.81
N PHE A 60 5.93 7.98 -7.04
CA PHE A 60 6.92 7.70 -5.99
C PHE A 60 7.95 8.81 -5.88
N PHE A 61 8.47 8.99 -4.68
CA PHE A 61 9.63 9.85 -4.48
C PHE A 61 10.91 9.23 -5.03
N LYS A 62 11.76 10.05 -5.65
CA LYS A 62 13.14 9.67 -5.95
C LYS A 62 13.86 9.32 -4.67
N ARG A 63 14.74 8.32 -4.75
CA ARG A 63 15.53 7.82 -3.62
C ARG A 63 16.29 8.98 -2.95
N GLY A 64 16.00 9.20 -1.67
CA GLY A 64 16.67 10.24 -0.87
C GLY A 64 16.12 11.65 -1.03
N SER A 65 14.91 11.81 -1.57
CA SER A 65 14.27 13.12 -1.76
C SER A 65 12.74 13.03 -1.56
N HIS A 66 12.06 14.18 -1.66
CA HIS A 66 10.60 14.27 -1.80
C HIS A 66 10.17 14.70 -3.21
N ASP A 67 11.04 14.49 -4.20
CA ASP A 67 10.75 14.73 -5.61
C ASP A 67 9.86 13.61 -6.15
N LEU A 68 8.59 13.92 -6.44
CA LEU A 68 7.66 12.95 -6.99
C LEU A 68 7.96 12.66 -8.47
N ILE A 69 8.01 11.38 -8.83
CA ILE A 69 7.99 10.90 -10.21
C ILE A 69 6.58 10.35 -10.49
N PRO A 70 5.81 10.97 -11.41
CA PRO A 70 4.53 10.44 -11.84
C PRO A 70 4.69 9.05 -12.45
N ILE A 71 3.90 8.10 -11.96
CA ILE A 71 3.86 6.74 -12.48
C ILE A 71 2.46 6.17 -12.36
N GLU A 72 2.06 5.37 -13.35
CA GLU A 72 0.75 4.71 -13.37
C GLU A 72 0.87 3.20 -13.16
N ASN A 73 1.99 2.60 -13.55
CA ASN A 73 2.27 1.17 -13.37
C ASN A 73 3.38 0.95 -12.33
N PHE A 74 3.01 0.35 -11.21
CA PHE A 74 3.91 0.16 -10.08
C PHE A 74 4.56 -1.23 -10.04
N HIS A 75 4.22 -2.12 -10.98
CA HIS A 75 4.76 -3.46 -11.25
C HIS A 75 4.59 -4.51 -10.13
N ILE A 76 4.81 -4.16 -8.87
CA ILE A 76 4.72 -5.06 -7.72
C ILE A 76 3.34 -5.02 -7.06
N GLN A 77 2.50 -4.07 -7.43
CA GLN A 77 1.15 -3.89 -6.91
C GLN A 77 0.13 -4.64 -7.74
N ASP A 78 -0.93 -5.10 -7.10
CA ASP A 78 -2.07 -5.66 -7.81
C ASP A 78 -2.55 -4.66 -8.89
N PRO A 79 -2.69 -5.05 -10.17
CA PRO A 79 -3.10 -4.14 -11.23
C PRO A 79 -4.42 -3.41 -10.93
N LYS A 80 -5.35 -4.03 -10.19
CA LYS A 80 -6.60 -3.37 -9.78
C LYS A 80 -6.40 -2.27 -8.75
N ILE A 81 -5.31 -2.33 -7.97
CA ILE A 81 -4.92 -1.23 -7.11
C ILE A 81 -4.35 -0.08 -7.94
N ASP A 82 -3.53 -0.37 -8.94
CA ASP A 82 -2.95 0.64 -9.83
C ASP A 82 -4.06 1.38 -10.61
N GLU A 83 -5.02 0.64 -11.18
CA GLU A 83 -6.23 1.19 -11.81
C GLU A 83 -7.00 2.12 -10.85
N ALA A 84 -7.23 1.67 -9.61
CA ALA A 84 -7.94 2.47 -8.61
C ALA A 84 -7.20 3.77 -8.24
N ILE A 85 -5.87 3.74 -8.11
CA ILE A 85 -5.06 4.94 -7.84
C ILE A 85 -5.20 5.96 -8.97
N VAL A 86 -5.14 5.49 -10.23
CA VAL A 86 -5.29 6.34 -11.41
C VAL A 86 -6.69 6.95 -11.47
N THR A 87 -7.74 6.15 -11.25
CA THR A 87 -9.12 6.64 -11.20
C THR A 87 -9.32 7.66 -10.08
N VAL A 88 -8.82 7.40 -8.87
CA VAL A 88 -8.89 8.36 -7.76
C VAL A 88 -8.16 9.67 -8.11
N ARG A 89 -6.96 9.60 -8.70
CA ARG A 89 -6.22 10.80 -9.15
C ARG A 89 -7.06 11.63 -10.10
N ASP A 90 -7.67 11.00 -11.10
CA ASP A 90 -8.42 11.72 -12.14
C ASP A 90 -9.74 12.29 -11.59
N ILE A 91 -10.39 11.63 -10.63
CA ILE A 91 -11.52 12.18 -9.87
C ILE A 91 -11.08 13.41 -9.06
N LEU A 92 -9.96 13.33 -8.34
CA LEU A 92 -9.43 14.45 -7.56
C LEU A 92 -9.11 15.66 -8.47
N ARG A 93 -8.58 15.43 -9.67
CA ARG A 93 -8.38 16.47 -10.69
C ARG A 93 -9.69 17.09 -11.16
N LYS A 94 -10.69 16.26 -11.50
CA LYS A 94 -12.04 16.68 -11.93
C LYS A 94 -12.68 17.63 -10.91
N HIS A 95 -12.53 17.33 -9.62
CA HIS A 95 -13.04 18.14 -8.52
C HIS A 95 -12.07 19.21 -8.02
N LYS A 96 -10.96 19.46 -8.74
CA LYS A 96 -9.97 20.50 -8.40
C LYS A 96 -9.45 20.41 -6.97
N SER A 97 -9.30 19.20 -6.45
CA SER A 97 -8.69 18.96 -5.14
C SER A 97 -7.23 19.42 -5.15
N VAL A 98 -6.81 20.08 -4.08
CA VAL A 98 -5.46 20.64 -3.97
C VAL A 98 -4.53 19.61 -3.31
N ALA A 99 -3.45 19.27 -4.00
CA ALA A 99 -2.40 18.42 -3.46
C ALA A 99 -1.66 19.10 -2.31
N TYR A 100 -1.18 18.34 -1.34
CA TYR A 100 -0.45 18.87 -0.20
C TYR A 100 0.97 19.32 -0.61
N ASN A 101 1.32 20.54 -0.22
CA ASN A 101 2.65 21.11 -0.33
C ASN A 101 3.35 21.05 1.03
N GLU A 102 4.45 20.31 1.14
CA GLU A 102 5.18 20.11 2.40
C GLU A 102 5.88 21.36 2.91
N ASP A 103 6.45 22.17 2.02
CA ASP A 103 7.21 23.36 2.37
C ASP A 103 6.30 24.47 2.90
N ALA A 104 5.21 24.73 2.17
CA ALA A 104 4.20 25.73 2.53
C ALA A 104 3.23 25.21 3.60
N HIS A 105 3.13 23.88 3.77
CA HIS A 105 2.13 23.22 4.63
C HIS A 105 0.69 23.60 4.27
N THR A 106 0.42 23.68 2.98
CA THR A 106 -0.88 24.04 2.41
C THR A 106 -1.39 22.92 1.50
N GLY A 107 -2.63 23.05 1.03
CA GLY A 107 -3.30 22.00 0.28
C GLY A 107 -3.87 20.92 1.19
N LEU A 108 -4.59 19.97 0.59
CA LEU A 108 -5.43 19.03 1.33
C LEU A 108 -4.94 17.59 1.15
N ILE A 109 -4.84 17.10 -0.08
CA ILE A 109 -4.59 15.67 -0.32
C ILE A 109 -3.10 15.34 -0.17
N ARG A 110 -2.74 14.58 0.87
CA ARG A 110 -1.36 14.17 1.15
C ARG A 110 -1.00 12.87 0.42
N HIS A 111 -1.85 11.86 0.57
CA HIS A 111 -1.63 10.52 0.04
C HIS A 111 -2.96 9.86 -0.32
N VAL A 112 -2.90 8.97 -1.31
CA VAL A 112 -3.95 7.99 -1.59
C VAL A 112 -3.43 6.62 -1.20
N ILE A 113 -4.15 5.93 -0.34
CA ILE A 113 -3.83 4.57 0.09
C ILE A 113 -4.97 3.68 -0.39
N VAL A 114 -4.62 2.58 -1.05
CA VAL A 114 -5.59 1.59 -1.52
C VAL A 114 -5.21 0.26 -0.93
N ARG A 115 -6.19 -0.41 -0.31
CA ARG A 115 -6.07 -1.79 0.19
C ARG A 115 -7.06 -2.65 -0.57
N ARG A 116 -6.64 -3.85 -0.95
CA ARG A 116 -7.48 -4.83 -1.65
C ARG A 116 -7.37 -6.19 -0.97
N GLY A 117 -8.50 -6.82 -0.66
CA GLY A 117 -8.52 -8.22 -0.25
C GLY A 117 -8.04 -9.10 -1.39
N GLN A 118 -7.09 -10.01 -1.14
CA GLN A 118 -6.59 -10.88 -2.21
C GLN A 118 -7.59 -11.97 -2.61
N ILE A 119 -8.44 -12.42 -1.68
CA ILE A 119 -9.40 -13.49 -1.92
C ILE A 119 -10.80 -12.92 -2.16
N THR A 120 -11.20 -11.93 -1.37
CA THR A 120 -12.53 -11.29 -1.46
C THR A 120 -12.60 -10.24 -2.57
N ASN A 121 -11.47 -9.64 -2.94
CA ASN A 121 -11.37 -8.48 -3.81
C ASN A 121 -11.95 -7.18 -3.23
N ASP A 122 -12.44 -7.20 -1.99
CA ASP A 122 -12.92 -6.01 -1.27
C ASP A 122 -11.86 -4.90 -1.32
N MET A 123 -12.26 -3.71 -1.73
CA MET A 123 -11.38 -2.56 -1.86
C MET A 123 -11.71 -1.51 -0.81
N MET A 124 -10.67 -1.03 -0.14
CA MET A 124 -10.73 0.11 0.77
C MET A 124 -9.83 1.23 0.23
N ILE A 125 -10.43 2.39 0.01
CA ILE A 125 -9.74 3.61 -0.40
C ILE A 125 -9.58 4.51 0.83
N ILE A 126 -8.38 4.98 1.10
CA ILE A 126 -8.10 5.89 2.21
C ILE A 126 -7.47 7.16 1.64
N LEU A 127 -8.14 8.29 1.83
CA LEU A 127 -7.67 9.61 1.45
C LEU A 127 -7.03 10.26 2.68
N VAL A 128 -5.71 10.42 2.64
CA VAL A 128 -4.98 11.10 3.70
C VAL A 128 -5.02 12.60 3.45
N THR A 129 -5.59 13.35 4.39
CA THR A 129 -5.88 14.78 4.25
C THR A 129 -5.16 15.62 5.31
N ASN A 130 -4.75 16.85 4.95
CA ASN A 130 -4.13 17.82 5.85
C ASN A 130 -5.15 18.63 6.68
N GLY A 131 -6.39 18.13 6.81
CA GLY A 131 -7.46 18.84 7.49
C GLY A 131 -8.71 17.96 7.64
N ARG A 132 -9.59 18.36 8.55
CA ARG A 132 -10.87 17.66 8.82
C ARG A 132 -11.89 17.94 7.73
N GLU A 133 -11.96 19.19 7.30
CA GLU A 133 -12.85 19.61 6.23
C GLU A 133 -12.39 18.98 4.91
N PHE A 134 -13.33 18.32 4.25
CA PHE A 134 -13.10 17.76 2.92
C PHE A 134 -14.14 18.34 1.95
N PRO A 135 -13.85 19.52 1.37
CA PRO A 135 -14.73 20.15 0.40
C PRO A 135 -15.05 19.20 -0.74
N GLN A 136 -16.34 19.12 -1.11
CA GLN A 136 -16.84 18.19 -2.13
C GLN A 136 -16.60 16.70 -1.82
N GLY A 137 -16.27 16.36 -0.57
CA GLY A 137 -15.96 14.99 -0.16
C GLY A 137 -17.06 13.99 -0.50
N GLU A 138 -18.33 14.33 -0.28
CA GLU A 138 -19.46 13.46 -0.65
C GLU A 138 -19.51 13.15 -2.14
N VAL A 139 -19.34 14.16 -3.01
CA VAL A 139 -19.38 13.99 -4.46
C VAL A 139 -18.14 13.22 -4.96
N ILE A 140 -16.96 13.51 -4.40
CA ILE A 140 -15.74 12.76 -4.71
C ILE A 140 -15.89 11.29 -4.33
N VAL A 141 -16.44 11.01 -3.15
CA VAL A 141 -16.67 9.64 -2.67
C VAL A 141 -17.68 8.91 -3.55
N GLN A 142 -18.75 9.59 -3.97
CA GLN A 142 -19.72 9.01 -4.90
C GLN A 142 -19.08 8.65 -6.24
N ASP A 143 -18.31 9.57 -6.83
CA ASP A 143 -17.57 9.31 -8.08
C ASP A 143 -16.60 8.12 -7.91
N ILE A 144 -15.94 7.99 -6.75
CA ILE A 144 -15.03 6.86 -6.46
C ILE A 144 -15.79 5.54 -6.47
N VAL A 145 -16.94 5.48 -5.78
CA VAL A 145 -17.74 4.25 -5.66
C VAL A 145 -18.37 3.86 -7.00
N GLU A 146 -18.73 4.84 -7.84
CA GLU A 146 -19.31 4.60 -9.17
C GLU A 146 -18.29 4.14 -10.22
N ASN A 147 -17.02 4.57 -10.09
CA ASN A 147 -15.99 4.31 -11.11
C ASN A 147 -14.98 3.23 -10.71
N ILE A 148 -15.09 2.65 -9.51
CA ILE A 148 -14.17 1.61 -9.02
C ILE A 148 -14.96 0.43 -8.46
N ASP A 149 -14.75 -0.75 -9.05
CA ASP A 149 -15.42 -1.97 -8.63
C ASP A 149 -14.97 -2.43 -7.23
N ASN A 150 -15.92 -3.01 -6.49
CA ASN A 150 -15.69 -3.66 -5.18
C ASN A 150 -15.21 -2.70 -4.07
N VAL A 151 -15.45 -1.39 -4.18
CA VAL A 151 -15.21 -0.46 -3.07
C VAL A 151 -16.23 -0.72 -1.96
N VAL A 152 -15.75 -1.23 -0.83
CA VAL A 152 -16.58 -1.50 0.36
C VAL A 152 -16.36 -0.47 1.47
N SER A 153 -15.34 0.37 1.31
CA SER A 153 -14.92 1.34 2.32
C SER A 153 -14.17 2.52 1.67
N VAL A 154 -14.61 3.74 1.98
CA VAL A 154 -13.84 4.96 1.72
C VAL A 154 -13.65 5.69 3.03
N VAL A 155 -12.39 5.96 3.39
CA VAL A 155 -12.01 6.55 4.69
C VAL A 155 -11.18 7.80 4.45
N GLN A 156 -11.53 8.90 5.11
CA GLN A 156 -10.64 10.03 5.29
C GLN A 156 -9.74 9.75 6.49
N ASN A 157 -8.43 9.73 6.29
CA ASN A 157 -7.48 9.77 7.39
C ASN A 157 -6.95 11.20 7.54
N ILE A 158 -7.02 11.76 8.74
CA ILE A 158 -6.65 13.17 8.98
C ILE A 158 -5.25 13.20 9.56
N ASN A 159 -4.34 13.87 8.85
CA ASN A 159 -2.97 14.12 9.26
C ASN A 159 -2.62 15.59 8.97
N ASP A 160 -2.83 16.44 9.95
CA ASP A 160 -2.53 17.88 9.94
C ASP A 160 -1.11 18.20 10.46
N GLN A 161 -0.30 17.17 10.75
CA GLN A 161 1.02 17.35 11.37
C GLN A 161 2.13 17.45 10.33
N LYS A 162 3.12 18.30 10.59
CA LYS A 162 4.39 18.35 9.84
C LYS A 162 5.28 17.17 10.22
N THR A 163 5.03 16.02 9.62
CA THR A 163 5.74 14.77 9.88
C THR A 163 5.82 13.88 8.64
N ASN A 164 6.82 13.00 8.64
CA ASN A 164 7.00 11.94 7.64
C ASN A 164 6.06 10.74 7.87
N THR A 165 5.35 10.70 9.00
CA THR A 165 4.30 9.71 9.21
C THR A 165 3.19 9.95 8.19
N ILE A 166 2.86 8.93 7.39
CA ILE A 166 1.85 9.03 6.33
C ILE A 166 0.46 9.26 6.94
N MET A 167 0.02 8.38 7.84
CA MET A 167 -1.32 8.43 8.43
C MET A 167 -1.30 9.14 9.79
N GLY A 168 -2.31 9.97 10.03
CA GLY A 168 -2.60 10.52 11.34
C GLY A 168 -3.46 9.57 12.17
N ARG A 169 -3.83 10.01 13.37
CA ARG A 169 -4.53 9.16 14.35
C ARG A 169 -6.02 9.04 14.10
N GLU A 170 -6.61 10.01 13.42
CA GLU A 170 -8.05 10.08 13.24
C GLU A 170 -8.49 9.57 11.88
N ASN A 171 -9.62 8.86 11.88
CA ASN A 171 -10.30 8.39 10.68
C ASN A 171 -11.76 8.86 10.72
N ASN A 172 -12.26 9.27 9.56
CA ASN A 172 -13.67 9.51 9.31
C ASN A 172 -14.11 8.59 8.16
N VAL A 173 -15.13 7.76 8.38
CA VAL A 173 -15.67 6.87 7.36
C VAL A 173 -16.59 7.68 6.46
N LEU A 174 -16.24 7.79 5.19
CA LEU A 174 -17.03 8.54 4.20
C LEU A 174 -18.01 7.64 3.44
N HIS A 175 -17.71 6.34 3.32
CA HIS A 175 -18.59 5.36 2.69
C HIS A 175 -18.33 3.95 3.23
N GLY A 176 -19.41 3.17 3.38
CA GLY A 176 -19.34 1.77 3.74
C GLY A 176 -18.87 1.53 5.18
N ASN A 177 -17.97 0.56 5.36
CA ASN A 177 -17.48 0.15 6.68
C ASN A 177 -16.13 0.80 7.02
N ASP A 178 -15.73 0.77 8.29
CA ASP A 178 -14.37 1.14 8.74
C ASP A 178 -13.32 0.02 8.53
N PHE A 179 -13.74 -1.11 7.96
CA PHE A 179 -12.92 -2.26 7.60
C PHE A 179 -13.27 -2.81 6.21
N TYR A 180 -12.35 -3.58 5.63
CA TYR A 180 -12.63 -4.51 4.53
C TYR A 180 -12.36 -5.95 5.01
N THR A 181 -12.88 -6.94 4.30
CA THR A 181 -12.72 -8.33 4.70
C THR A 181 -11.73 -9.03 3.78
N ASP A 182 -10.88 -9.93 4.30
CA ASP A 182 -10.07 -10.84 3.48
C ASP A 182 -9.91 -12.21 4.15
N LYS A 183 -9.50 -13.22 3.38
CA LYS A 183 -9.32 -14.59 3.88
C LYS A 183 -7.85 -14.99 3.90
N LEU A 184 -7.38 -15.42 5.07
CA LEU A 184 -6.06 -16.01 5.26
C LEU A 184 -6.19 -17.35 5.98
N MET A 185 -5.64 -18.42 5.39
CA MET A 185 -5.66 -19.77 5.96
C MET A 185 -7.07 -20.29 6.30
N GLY A 186 -8.06 -19.99 5.46
CA GLY A 186 -9.45 -20.40 5.67
C GLY A 186 -10.17 -19.64 6.80
N LYS A 187 -9.53 -18.64 7.40
CA LYS A 187 -10.15 -17.72 8.35
C LYS A 187 -10.42 -16.37 7.69
N THR A 188 -11.53 -15.77 8.08
CA THR A 188 -11.96 -14.45 7.60
C THR A 188 -11.50 -13.39 8.59
N PHE A 189 -10.89 -12.31 8.11
CA PHE A 189 -10.37 -11.21 8.91
C PHE A 189 -11.03 -9.89 8.46
N SER A 190 -11.54 -9.13 9.42
CA SER A 190 -11.90 -7.72 9.23
C SER A 190 -10.67 -6.85 9.46
N ILE A 191 -10.30 -6.04 8.48
CA ILE A 191 -9.03 -5.30 8.45
C ILE A 191 -9.34 -3.81 8.34
N SER A 192 -9.01 -3.03 9.37
CA SER A 192 -9.22 -1.58 9.38
C SER A 192 -8.12 -0.81 8.63
N SER A 193 -8.35 0.48 8.39
CA SER A 193 -7.46 1.38 7.65
C SER A 193 -6.04 1.48 8.24
N GLN A 194 -5.90 1.43 9.56
CA GLN A 194 -4.63 1.53 10.28
C GLN A 194 -4.03 0.16 10.66
N SER A 195 -4.81 -0.93 10.58
CA SER A 195 -4.34 -2.26 10.95
C SER A 195 -3.15 -2.70 10.09
N PHE A 196 -2.19 -3.38 10.71
CA PHE A 196 -1.15 -4.08 9.98
C PHE A 196 -1.71 -5.39 9.41
N TYR A 197 -1.62 -5.53 8.09
CA TYR A 197 -1.97 -6.77 7.38
C TYR A 197 -0.87 -7.07 6.36
N ARG A 198 -0.47 -8.34 6.26
CA ARG A 198 0.70 -8.74 5.48
C ARG A 198 0.49 -8.35 4.01
N SER A 199 1.39 -7.53 3.48
CA SER A 199 1.27 -7.01 2.11
C SER A 199 1.53 -8.06 1.01
N ILE A 200 1.94 -9.27 1.38
CA ILE A 200 2.16 -10.40 0.49
C ILE A 200 1.33 -11.56 1.03
N GLN A 201 0.29 -11.93 0.30
CA GLN A 201 -0.39 -13.20 0.51
C GLN A 201 -0.36 -14.04 -0.78
N ASN A 202 -0.28 -15.37 -0.61
CA ASN A 202 -0.38 -16.41 -1.64
C ASN A 202 0.24 -16.18 -3.04
N LYS A 203 1.57 -16.22 -3.17
CA LYS A 203 2.23 -16.63 -4.45
C LYS A 203 3.16 -17.86 -4.35
N ARG A 204 3.04 -18.61 -3.26
CA ARG A 204 3.35 -20.06 -3.15
C ARG A 204 2.85 -20.60 -1.81
N LYS A 205 2.39 -21.85 -1.79
CA LYS A 205 1.95 -22.63 -0.62
C LYS A 205 3.04 -22.84 0.46
N SER A 206 4.27 -22.32 0.30
CA SER A 206 5.45 -22.76 1.07
C SER A 206 5.67 -22.03 2.39
N PHE A 207 5.51 -20.71 2.46
CA PHE A 207 5.84 -19.96 3.69
C PHE A 207 4.89 -20.31 4.85
N THR A 208 3.62 -20.49 4.53
CA THR A 208 2.58 -20.87 5.50
C THR A 208 2.73 -22.32 5.94
N LYS A 209 3.13 -23.23 5.04
CA LYS A 209 3.47 -24.63 5.39
C LYS A 209 4.72 -24.72 6.27
N LEU A 210 5.72 -23.87 6.06
CA LEU A 210 6.93 -23.86 6.88
C LEU A 210 6.63 -23.49 8.34
N GLN A 211 5.78 -22.48 8.57
CA GLN A 211 5.39 -22.08 9.93
C GLN A 211 4.54 -23.13 10.65
N LEU A 212 3.68 -23.86 9.93
CA LEU A 212 2.93 -24.98 10.49
C LEU A 212 3.83 -26.17 10.85
N ASN A 213 4.86 -26.44 10.04
CA ASN A 213 5.83 -27.52 10.28
C ASN A 213 6.84 -27.21 11.39
N LEU A 214 6.96 -25.95 11.83
CA LEU A 214 7.80 -25.56 12.98
C LEU A 214 7.08 -25.71 14.34
N ARG A 215 5.81 -26.17 14.33
CA ARG A 215 5.00 -26.45 15.53
C ARG A 215 4.73 -27.95 15.76
N MET A 216 5.43 -28.83 15.05
CA MET A 216 5.54 -30.27 15.34
C MET A 216 7.00 -30.59 15.64
#